data_AF-A0A3D5CUA2-F1
#
_entry.id   AF-A0A3D5CUA2-F1
#
_cell.length_a   1.000
_cell.length_b   1.000
_cell.length_c   1.000
_cell.angle_alpha   90.00
_cell.angle_beta   90.00
_cell.angle_gamma   90.00
#
_symmetry.space_group_name_H-M   'P 1'
#
loop_
_entity.id
_entity.type
_entity.pdbx_description
1 polymer ?
#
loop_
_entity_poly.entity_id
_entity_poly.type
_entity_poly.pdbx_seq_one_letter_code
_entity_poly.pdbx_strand_id
1 'polypeptide(L)' 'VGDNYDNDVLGAKSANWQALWFNHRERKIEQTPICDIEISSFDQLLETMKTIFV' A
#
# COMPACT_ATOMS: atom_id res chain seq x y z
N VAL A 1 -5.54 0.34 2.67
CA VAL A 1 -5.22 -0.54 1.52
C VAL A 1 -5.86 0.07 0.30
N GLY A 2 -5.12 0.29 -0.79
CA GLY A 2 -5.68 0.81 -2.04
C GLY A 2 -4.73 0.62 -3.22
N ASP A 3 -5.26 0.61 -4.45
CA ASP A 3 -4.49 0.33 -5.67
C ASP A 3 -3.97 1.61 -6.34
N ASN A 4 -4.62 2.76 -6.11
CA ASN A 4 -4.20 4.05 -6.62
C ASN A 4 -3.18 4.69 -5.67
N TYR A 5 -1.94 4.84 -6.14
CA TYR A 5 -0.85 5.36 -5.31
C TYR A 5 -1.12 6.79 -4.82
N ASP A 6 -1.50 7.71 -5.71
CA ASP A 6 -1.67 9.12 -5.32
C ASP A 6 -2.90 9.31 -4.44
N ASN A 7 -4.04 8.70 -4.80
CA ASN A 7 -5.28 8.94 -4.09
C ASN A 7 -5.39 8.12 -2.80
N ASP A 8 -5.02 6.83 -2.83
CA ASP A 8 -5.23 5.94 -1.69
C ASP A 8 -4.01 5.95 -0.75
N VAL A 9 -2.81 5.84 -1.32
CA VAL A 9 -1.58 5.68 -0.52
C VAL A 9 -1.10 7.02 -0.01
N LEU A 10 -0.81 7.99 -0.88
CA LEU A 10 -0.37 9.31 -0.45
C LEU A 10 -1.46 10.03 0.35
N GLY A 11 -2.73 9.88 -0.03
CA GLY A 11 -3.87 10.35 0.76
C GLY A 11 -3.84 9.83 2.19
N ALA A 12 -3.73 8.51 2.39
CA ALA A 12 -3.64 7.92 3.72
C ALA A 12 -2.39 8.37 4.50
N LYS A 13 -1.21 8.41 3.87
CA LYS A 13 0.02 8.89 4.53
C LYS A 13 -0.08 10.36 4.94
N SER A 14 -0.73 11.21 4.13
CA SER A 14 -0.95 12.63 4.46
C SER A 14 -1.85 12.81 5.69
N ALA A 15 -2.76 11.87 5.93
CA ALA A 15 -3.60 11.80 7.13
C ALA A 15 -2.92 11.07 8.31
N ASN A 16 -1.63 10.77 8.18
CA ASN A 16 -0.83 10.04 9.18
C ASN A 16 -1.38 8.63 9.47
N TRP A 17 -2.00 7.98 8.49
CA TRP A 17 -2.47 6.59 8.57
C TRP A 17 -1.42 5.60 8.06
N GLN A 18 -1.59 4.33 8.43
CA GLN A 18 -0.90 3.22 7.78
C GLN A 18 -1.50 2.99 6.39
N ALA A 19 -0.64 2.77 5.39
CA ALA A 19 -1.03 2.59 4.00
C ALA A 19 -0.35 1.35 3.42
N LEU A 20 -1.17 0.46 2.88
CA LEU A 20 -0.73 -0.70 2.11
C LEU A 20 -1.06 -0.41 0.64
N TRP A 21 -0.05 -0.45 -0.22
CA TRP A 21 -0.22 -0.25 -1.66
C TRP A 21 -0.48 -1.57 -2.37
N PHE A 22 -1.66 -1.69 -3.01
CA PHE A 22 -2.06 -2.88 -3.75
C PHE A 22 -1.66 -2.77 -5.23
N ASN A 23 -0.39 -3.00 -5.53
CA ASN A 23 0.21 -2.83 -6.85
C ASN A 23 0.11 -4.08 -7.75
N HIS A 24 -1.08 -4.68 -7.86
CA HIS A 24 -1.33 -5.83 -8.73
C HIS A 24 -1.19 -5.54 -10.23
N ARG A 25 -1.03 -4.26 -10.60
CA ARG A 25 -0.86 -3.78 -11.98
C ARG A 25 0.59 -3.44 -12.32
N GLU A 26 1.54 -3.70 -11.40
CA GLU A 26 2.96 -3.41 -11.57
C GLU A 26 3.22 -1.96 -12.01
N ARG A 27 2.46 -1.02 -11.44
CA ARG A 27 2.64 0.41 -11.70
C ARG A 27 4.02 0.81 -11.21
N LYS A 28 4.75 1.55 -12.05
CA LYS A 28 6.03 2.15 -11.71
C LYS A 28 5.80 3.61 -11.33
N ILE A 29 6.51 4.05 -10.32
CA ILE A 29 6.61 5.46 -9.94
C ILE A 29 8.08 5.87 -10.02
N GLU A 30 8.34 7.15 -10.27
CA GLU A 30 9.71 7.66 -10.46
C GLU A 30 10.53 7.69 -9.16
N GLN A 31 9.85 7.63 -8.02
CA GLN A 31 10.40 7.76 -6.68
C GLN A 31 10.16 6.48 -5.85
N THR A 32 10.83 6.36 -4.71
CA THR A 32 10.56 5.25 -3.79
C THR A 32 9.13 5.35 -3.23
N PRO A 33 8.34 4.26 -3.24
CA PRO A 33 6.99 4.26 -2.69
C PRO A 33 6.98 4.65 -1.22
N ILE A 34 6.08 5.57 -0.86
CA ILE A 34 5.82 5.98 0.51
C ILE A 34 4.58 5.20 0.99
N CYS A 35 4.77 3.92 1.27
CA CYS A 35 3.77 3.03 1.86
C CYS A 35 4.43 2.20 2.97
N ASP A 36 3.62 1.63 3.85
CA ASP A 36 4.12 0.73 4.90
C ASP A 36 4.49 -0.63 4.30
N ILE A 37 3.62 -1.19 3.43
CA ILE A 37 3.90 -2.42 2.68
C ILE A 37 3.27 -2.33 1.27
N GLU A 38 4.00 -2.80 0.26
CA GLU A 38 3.47 -3.04 -1.09
C GLU A 38 3.14 -4.53 -1.25
N ILE A 39 1.96 -4.84 -1.78
CA ILE A 39 1.56 -6.19 -2.16
C ILE A 39 1.05 -6.20 -3.60
N SER A 40 1.24 -7.32 -4.30
CA SER A 40 0.84 -7.48 -5.71
C SER A 40 -0.29 -8.49 -5.91
N SER A 41 -0.70 -9.23 -4.86
CA SER A 41 -1.82 -10.17 -4.93
C SER A 41 -2.70 -10.17 -3.67
N PHE A 42 -3.95 -10.63 -3.82
CA PHE A 42 -4.87 -10.76 -2.69
C PHE A 42 -4.41 -11.81 -1.66
N ASP A 43 -3.67 -12.83 -2.08
CA ASP A 43 -3.14 -13.87 -1.20
C ASP A 43 -2.19 -13.31 -0.12
N GLN A 44 -1.53 -12.18 -0.42
CA GLN A 44 -0.63 -11.50 0.51
C GLN A 44 -1.39 -10.68 1.56
N LEU A 45 -2.62 -10.25 1.26
CA LEU A 45 -3.34 -9.25 2.05
C LEU A 45 -3.53 -9.68 3.51
N LEU A 46 -4.00 -10.89 3.76
CA LEU A 46 -4.30 -11.37 5.11
C LEU A 46 -3.05 -11.36 6.00
N GLU A 47 -1.94 -11.93 5.52
CA GLU A 47 -0.69 -12.01 6.27
C GLU A 47 -0.05 -10.63 6.47
N THR A 48 -0.16 -9.75 5.47
CA THR A 48 0.32 -8.38 5.60
C THR A 48 -0.50 -7.58 6.62
N MET A 49 -1.83 -7.72 6.63
CA MET A 49 -2.70 -7.09 7.63
C MET A 49 -2.34 -7.55 9.04
N LYS A 50 -2.12 -8.85 9.24
CA LYS A 50 -1.67 -9.38 10.53
C LYS A 50 -0.33 -8.81 10.97
N THR A 51 0.57 -8.50 10.05
CA THR A 51 1.90 -7.94 10.37
C THR A 51 1.83 -6.46 10.77
N ILE A 52 0.94 -5.70 10.13
CA ILE A 52 0.80 -4.24 10.34
C ILE A 52 -0.01 -3.91 11.61
N PHE A 53 -1.00 -4.74 11.95
CA PHE A 53 -2.01 -4.46 13.00
C PHE A 53 -1.89 -5.38 14.23
N VAL A 54 -0.67 -5.78 14.61
CA VAL A 54 -0.40 -6.50 15.88
C VAL A 54 -0.54 -5.56 17.08
#